data_AF-A0A3B8PKE2-F1
#
_entry.id   AF-A0A3B8PKE2-F1
#
_cell.length_a   1.000
_cell.length_b   1.000
_cell.length_c   1.000
_cell.angle_alpha   90.00
_cell.angle_beta   90.00
_cell.angle_gamma   90.00
#
_symmetry.space_group_name_H-M   'P 1'
#
loop_
_entity.id
_entity.type
_entity.pdbx_description
1 polymer ?
#
loop_
_entity_poly.entity_id
_entity_poly.type
_entity_poly.pdbx_seq_one_letter_code
_entity_poly.pdbx_strand_id
1 'polypeptide(L)'
;CHDWHTNNSPVPWNQGHIRRGLKANGFWAVQVTRAGSYRITLRTRPPGMDHPIEATRAELSIGGIKKQQDVDADATVVTFTVTLKAGNSRLQTTLTDKNGKSRGAYFVEVEAL
;
A
#
# COMPACT_ATOMS: atom_id res chain seq x y z
N CYS A 1 10.86 -3.71 -2.83
CA CYS A 1 11.38 -3.17 -1.56
C CYS A 1 10.48 -3.69 -0.43
N HIS A 2 11.05 -4.36 0.57
CA HIS A 2 10.33 -5.09 1.63
C HIS A 2 10.77 -4.52 2.98
N ASP A 3 10.12 -3.45 3.46
CA ASP A 3 10.48 -2.86 4.75
C ASP A 3 9.25 -2.28 5.45
N TRP A 4 8.75 -2.98 6.46
CA TRP A 4 7.54 -2.59 7.20
C TRP A 4 7.93 -2.28 8.64
N HIS A 5 7.84 -1.02 9.03
CA HIS A 5 8.04 -0.62 10.42
C HIS A 5 6.68 -0.62 11.15
N THR A 6 6.60 -1.34 12.27
CA THR A 6 5.43 -1.43 13.15
C THR A 6 5.74 -0.87 14.52
N ASN A 7 4.78 -0.18 15.14
CA ASN A 7 4.87 0.19 16.55
C ASN A 7 4.47 -1.02 17.41
N ASN A 8 5.45 -1.89 17.71
CA ASN A 8 5.33 -3.04 18.63
C ASN A 8 4.23 -4.08 18.33
N SER A 9 3.86 -4.28 17.06
CA SER A 9 2.99 -5.37 16.60
C SER A 9 3.78 -6.34 15.72
N PRO A 10 3.47 -7.66 15.71
CA PRO A 10 4.28 -8.65 15.01
C PRO A 10 4.32 -8.39 13.49
N VAL A 11 5.53 -8.25 12.96
CA VAL A 11 5.81 -8.16 11.53
C VAL A 11 5.74 -9.55 10.88
N PRO A 12 5.07 -9.73 9.74
CA PRO A 12 5.05 -11.02 9.05
C PRO A 12 6.33 -11.19 8.19
N TRP A 13 7.42 -11.64 8.81
CA TRP A 13 8.77 -11.71 8.22
C TRP A 13 9.18 -13.06 7.59
N ASN A 14 8.28 -14.05 7.50
CA ASN A 14 8.57 -15.33 6.83
C ASN A 14 7.39 -15.85 5.99
N GLN A 15 7.68 -16.77 5.05
CA GLN A 15 6.67 -17.33 4.13
C GLN A 15 5.54 -18.11 4.84
N GLY A 16 5.71 -18.47 6.12
CA GLY A 16 4.66 -19.06 6.95
C GLY A 16 3.63 -18.02 7.43
N HIS A 17 4.04 -16.77 7.63
CA HIS A 17 3.15 -15.68 8.06
C HIS A 17 2.27 -15.13 6.93
N ILE A 18 2.77 -15.11 5.69
CA ILE A 18 1.97 -14.82 4.49
C ILE A 18 0.88 -15.89 4.32
N ARG A 19 1.19 -17.16 4.62
CA ARG A 19 0.25 -18.29 4.58
C ARG A 19 -0.84 -18.23 5.68
N ARG A 20 -0.63 -17.43 6.74
CA ARG A 20 -1.52 -17.32 7.93
C ARG A 20 -2.37 -16.04 7.99
N GLY A 21 -2.25 -15.12 7.03
CA GLY A 21 -3.13 -13.95 6.95
C GLY A 21 -2.98 -12.94 8.10
N LEU A 22 -1.75 -12.71 8.57
CA LEU A 22 -1.45 -11.82 9.68
C LEU A 22 -1.76 -10.35 9.29
N LYS A 23 -2.72 -9.73 9.99
CA LYS A 23 -3.18 -8.36 9.74
C LYS A 23 -2.30 -7.35 10.48
N ALA A 24 -1.15 -7.00 9.90
CA ALA A 24 -0.38 -5.84 10.34
C ALA A 24 -0.60 -4.68 9.36
N ASN A 25 -0.55 -3.44 9.86
CA ASN A 25 -0.50 -2.22 9.06
C ASN A 25 0.75 -1.45 9.52
N GLY A 26 1.81 -1.50 8.73
CA GLY A 26 3.00 -0.66 8.92
C GLY A 26 3.03 0.48 7.90
N PHE A 27 4.01 1.37 8.04
CA PHE A 27 4.34 2.38 7.04
C PHE A 27 5.72 2.12 6.45
N TRP A 28 5.92 2.53 5.20
CA TRP A 28 7.24 2.65 4.60
C TRP A 28 7.76 4.06 4.86
N ALA A 29 8.93 4.18 5.49
CA ALA A 29 9.64 5.46 5.53
C ALA A 29 10.24 5.70 4.13
N VAL A 30 9.87 6.81 3.51
CA VAL A 30 10.33 7.16 2.16
C VAL A 30 10.88 8.57 2.15
N GLN A 31 11.95 8.79 1.41
CA GLN A 31 12.47 10.12 1.13
C GLN A 31 12.03 10.52 -0.27
N VAL A 32 11.21 11.56 -0.36
CA VAL A 32 10.85 12.18 -1.64
C VAL A 32 12.00 13.08 -2.04
N THR A 33 12.80 12.66 -3.00
CA THR A 33 14.01 13.38 -3.43
C THR A 33 13.70 14.62 -4.26
N ARG A 34 12.55 14.65 -4.93
CA ARG A 34 12.11 15.77 -5.78
C ARG A 34 10.64 16.07 -5.56
N ALA A 35 10.26 17.34 -5.48
CA ALA A 35 8.83 17.69 -5.49
C ALA A 35 8.24 17.40 -6.86
N GLY A 36 7.01 16.89 -6.92
CA GLY A 36 6.38 16.54 -8.20
C GLY A 36 5.15 15.65 -8.05
N SER A 37 4.58 15.27 -9.19
CA SER A 37 3.47 14.32 -9.26
C SER A 37 3.99 12.89 -9.35
N TYR A 38 3.35 12.00 -8.62
CA TYR A 38 3.71 10.60 -8.54
C TYR A 38 2.47 9.74 -8.72
N ARG A 39 2.64 8.63 -9.43
CA ARG A 39 1.69 7.53 -9.50
C ARG A 39 2.13 6.45 -8.51
N ILE A 40 1.22 6.07 -7.61
CA ILE A 40 1.44 5.03 -6.61
C ILE A 40 0.45 3.90 -6.88
N THR A 41 0.98 2.72 -7.20
CA THR A 41 0.19 1.54 -7.58
C THR A 41 0.28 0.49 -6.48
N LEU A 42 -0.87 0.07 -5.95
CA LEU A 42 -1.00 -0.96 -4.92
C LEU A 42 -1.29 -2.32 -5.57
N ARG A 43 -0.60 -3.37 -5.11
CA ARG A 43 -0.81 -4.76 -5.56
C ARG A 43 -0.75 -5.75 -4.39
N THR A 44 -1.39 -6.90 -4.58
CA THR A 44 -1.30 -8.05 -3.65
C THR A 44 -0.20 -9.04 -4.04
N ARG A 45 0.26 -8.99 -5.28
CA ARG A 45 1.32 -9.84 -5.85
C ARG A 45 2.35 -8.98 -6.60
N PRO A 46 3.56 -9.52 -6.83
CA PRO A 46 4.54 -8.87 -7.69
C PRO A 46 3.97 -8.60 -9.09
N PRO A 47 4.47 -7.57 -9.79
CA PRO A 47 4.15 -7.35 -11.20
C PRO A 47 4.44 -8.60 -12.04
N GLY A 48 3.55 -8.92 -12.97
CA GLY A 48 3.59 -10.14 -13.81
C GLY A 48 2.73 -11.30 -13.30
N MET A 49 2.15 -11.19 -12.09
CA MET A 49 1.16 -12.13 -11.56
C MET A 49 -0.10 -11.38 -11.16
N ASP A 50 -1.05 -11.28 -12.08
CA ASP A 50 -2.32 -10.63 -11.81
C ASP A 50 -3.17 -11.47 -10.86
N HIS A 51 -3.56 -10.86 -9.75
CA HIS A 51 -4.40 -11.47 -8.74
C HIS A 51 -5.37 -10.40 -8.23
N PRO A 52 -6.65 -10.73 -8.07
CA PRO A 52 -7.61 -9.79 -7.52
C PRO A 52 -7.14 -9.22 -6.19
N ILE A 53 -7.39 -7.93 -5.98
CA ILE A 53 -7.04 -7.28 -4.74
C ILE A 53 -7.92 -7.77 -3.60
N GLU A 54 -9.12 -8.30 -3.88
CA GLU A 54 -10.09 -8.76 -2.88
C GLU A 54 -10.32 -7.71 -1.78
N ALA A 55 -10.51 -6.46 -2.19
CA ALA A 55 -10.86 -5.34 -1.34
C ALA A 55 -12.01 -4.56 -2.02
N THR A 56 -12.84 -3.91 -1.21
CA THR A 56 -13.88 -2.99 -1.68
C THR A 56 -13.45 -1.54 -1.56
N ARG A 57 -12.42 -1.25 -0.75
CA ARG A 57 -11.87 0.10 -0.56
C ARG A 57 -10.37 0.08 -0.40
N ALA A 58 -9.71 1.06 -1.00
CA ALA A 58 -8.28 1.31 -0.86
C ALA A 58 -8.04 2.73 -0.34
N GLU A 59 -7.06 2.86 0.54
CA GLU A 59 -6.63 4.12 1.13
C GLU A 59 -5.11 4.23 1.04
N LEU A 60 -4.64 5.44 0.75
CA LEU A 60 -3.25 5.83 0.66
C LEU A 60 -3.03 7.07 1.54
N SER A 61 -2.02 7.04 2.39
CA SER A 61 -1.55 8.20 3.16
C SER A 61 -0.06 8.40 2.93
N ILE A 62 0.33 9.59 2.45
CA ILE A 62 1.74 9.95 2.24
C ILE A 62 1.91 11.48 2.28
N GLY A 63 2.90 11.97 3.02
CA GLY A 63 3.28 13.40 3.00
C GLY A 63 2.16 14.34 3.49
N GLY A 64 1.31 13.88 4.40
CA GLY A 64 0.12 14.60 4.85
C GLY A 64 -1.09 14.51 3.90
N ILE A 65 -0.94 13.86 2.75
CA ILE A 65 -2.01 13.63 1.78
C ILE A 65 -2.68 12.29 2.10
N LYS A 66 -4.01 12.31 2.23
CA LYS A 66 -4.84 11.14 2.36
C LYS A 66 -5.74 11.01 1.14
N LYS A 67 -5.70 9.87 0.46
CA LYS A 67 -6.58 9.53 -0.68
C LYS A 67 -7.24 8.20 -0.41
N GLN A 68 -8.49 8.08 -0.81
CA GLN A 68 -9.24 6.82 -0.76
C GLN A 68 -10.10 6.69 -2.00
N GLN A 69 -10.36 5.46 -2.42
CA GLN A 69 -11.28 5.15 -3.49
C GLN A 69 -11.88 3.75 -3.27
N ASP A 70 -13.06 3.53 -3.84
CA ASP A 70 -13.64 2.19 -3.92
C ASP A 70 -12.87 1.37 -4.95
N VAL A 71 -12.90 0.05 -4.80
CA VAL A 71 -12.13 -0.91 -5.60
C VAL A 71 -13.11 -1.87 -6.27
N ASP A 72 -13.01 -2.00 -7.58
CA ASP A 72 -13.83 -2.93 -8.35
C ASP A 72 -13.53 -4.38 -7.96
N ALA A 73 -14.53 -5.26 -8.05
CA ALA A 73 -14.42 -6.64 -7.58
C ALA A 73 -13.36 -7.47 -8.32
N ASP A 74 -13.07 -7.12 -9.57
CA ASP A 74 -12.07 -7.72 -10.45
C ASP A 74 -10.76 -6.92 -10.52
N ALA A 75 -10.65 -5.81 -9.78
CA ALA A 75 -9.45 -4.99 -9.79
C ALA A 75 -8.23 -5.80 -9.29
N THR A 76 -7.21 -5.87 -10.14
CA THR A 76 -5.92 -6.51 -9.82
C THR A 76 -4.90 -5.50 -9.31
N VAL A 77 -5.13 -4.21 -9.58
CA VAL A 77 -4.30 -3.08 -9.19
C VAL A 77 -5.16 -1.89 -8.75
N VAL A 78 -4.66 -1.07 -7.84
CA VAL A 78 -5.29 0.22 -7.50
C VAL A 78 -4.24 1.31 -7.62
N THR A 79 -4.55 2.38 -8.33
CA THR A 79 -3.61 3.47 -8.61
C THR A 79 -4.06 4.77 -8.01
N PHE A 80 -3.13 5.51 -7.40
CA PHE A 80 -3.34 6.84 -6.87
C PHE A 80 -2.35 7.82 -7.51
N THR A 81 -2.84 9.01 -7.87
CA THR A 81 -1.97 10.12 -8.26
C THR A 81 -1.90 11.13 -7.12
N VAL A 82 -0.68 11.45 -6.68
CA VAL A 82 -0.42 12.40 -5.58
C VAL A 82 0.68 13.38 -5.97
N THR A 83 0.57 14.63 -5.53
CA THR A 83 1.62 15.64 -5.70
C THR A 83 2.35 15.81 -4.38
N LEU A 84 3.64 15.46 -4.33
CA LEU A 84 4.43 15.44 -3.11
C LEU A 84 5.45 16.58 -3.10
N LYS A 85 5.73 17.10 -1.89
CA LYS A 85 6.88 17.97 -1.65
C LYS A 85 8.12 17.11 -1.41
N ALA A 86 9.30 17.64 -1.72
CA ALA A 86 10.55 17.00 -1.34
C ALA A 86 10.69 16.94 0.19
N GLY A 87 11.27 15.85 0.69
CA GLY A 87 11.49 15.62 2.11
C GLY A 87 11.13 14.21 2.58
N ASN A 88 11.31 14.00 3.87
CA ASN A 88 10.97 12.73 4.52
C ASN A 88 9.47 12.57 4.66
N SER A 89 8.99 11.36 4.39
CA SER A 89 7.57 11.05 4.40
C SER A 89 7.32 9.63 4.88
N ARG A 90 6.09 9.35 5.29
CA ARG A 90 5.61 8.03 5.67
C ARG A 90 4.51 7.64 4.70
N LEU A 91 4.75 6.58 3.95
CA LEU A 91 3.78 5.97 3.06
C LEU A 91 3.04 4.88 3.83
N GLN A 92 1.71 4.96 3.88
CA GLN A 92 0.85 3.97 4.49
C GLN A 92 -0.29 3.64 3.53
N THR A 93 -0.68 2.37 3.50
CA THR A 93 -1.75 1.86 2.63
C THR A 93 -2.71 1.02 3.45
N THR A 94 -4.01 1.12 3.16
CA THR A 94 -5.03 0.28 3.77
C THR A 94 -5.98 -0.23 2.70
N LEU A 95 -6.19 -1.53 2.63
CA LEU A 95 -7.16 -2.23 1.79
C LEU A 95 -8.20 -2.85 2.72
N THR A 96 -9.48 -2.56 2.51
CA THR A 96 -10.59 -3.06 3.33
C THR A 96 -11.47 -3.96 2.49
N ASP A 97 -11.77 -5.17 2.98
CA ASP A 97 -12.63 -6.14 2.32
C ASP A 97 -14.13 -5.90 2.62
N LYS A 98 -14.99 -6.67 1.94
CA LYS A 98 -16.45 -6.62 2.10
C LYS A 98 -16.94 -6.94 3.52
N ASN A 99 -16.13 -7.62 4.33
CA ASN A 99 -16.44 -7.97 5.71
C ASN A 99 -15.90 -6.91 6.70
N GLY A 100 -15.39 -5.77 6.20
CA GLY A 100 -14.82 -4.71 7.02
C GLY A 100 -13.42 -5.01 7.57
N LYS A 101 -12.77 -6.09 7.09
CA LYS A 101 -11.42 -6.45 7.54
C LYS A 101 -10.39 -5.73 6.69
N SER A 102 -9.47 -5.03 7.37
CA SER A 102 -8.42 -4.25 6.72
C SER A 102 -7.05 -4.91 6.76
N ARG A 103 -6.22 -4.61 5.75
CA ARG A 103 -4.81 -5.03 5.60
C ARG A 103 -4.02 -3.98 4.80
N GLY A 104 -2.70 -3.93 4.92
CA GLY A 104 -1.88 -3.16 3.98
C GLY A 104 -1.75 -3.80 2.60
N ALA A 105 -1.36 -3.01 1.60
CA ALA A 105 -0.91 -3.56 0.33
C ALA A 105 0.40 -4.33 0.53
N TYR A 106 0.59 -5.44 -0.18
CA TYR A 106 1.82 -6.22 -0.06
C TYR A 106 2.94 -5.68 -0.95
N PHE A 107 2.56 -5.05 -2.07
CA PHE A 107 3.47 -4.43 -3.01
C PHE A 107 2.98 -3.03 -3.34
N VAL A 108 3.93 -2.10 -3.41
CA VAL A 108 3.69 -0.74 -3.87
C VAL A 108 4.73 -0.40 -4.93
N GLU A 109 4.26 0.09 -6.07
CA GLU A 109 5.09 0.66 -7.13
C GLU A 109 4.91 2.18 -7.12
N VAL A 110 6.00 2.91 -7.32
CA VAL A 110 6.00 4.39 -7.35
C VAL A 110 6.69 4.85 -8.61
N GLU A 111 5.99 5.66 -9.39
CA GLU A 111 6.47 6.22 -10.66
C GLU A 111 6.34 7.75 -10.60
N ALA A 112 7.37 8.47 -11.05
CA ALA A 112 7.30 9.91 -11.21
C ALA A 112 6.60 10.26 -12.53
N LEU A 113 5.72 11.26 -12.50
CA LEU A 113 4.96 11.77 -13.66
C LEU A 113 5.58 13.04 -14.24
#